data_AF-A0A943BZJ4-F1
#
_entry.id   AF-A0A943BZJ4-F1
#
_cell.length_a   1.000
_cell.length_b   1.000
_cell.length_c   1.000
_cell.angle_alpha   90.00
_cell.angle_beta   90.00
_cell.angle_gamma   90.00
#
_symmetry.space_group_name_H-M   'P 1'
#
loop_
_entity.id
_entity.type
_entity.pdbx_description
1 polymer ?
#
loop_
_entity_poly.entity_id
_entity_poly.type
_entity_poly.pdbx_seq_one_letter_code
_entity_poly.pdbx_strand_id
1 'polypeptide(L)'
;MPQIKSAKKRVKVAAKKAVANKAENTALKTAIKKANVAIETNADNKEAVVKDAVKRIDKAAAKNILHKNTAARKKSSLASKLNKA
;
A
#
# COMPACT_ATOMS: atom_id res chain seq x y z
N MET A 1 26.86 -14.58 -10.40
CA MET A 1 26.53 -15.19 -9.09
C MET A 1 27.42 -14.56 -8.02
N PRO A 2 26.93 -14.20 -6.83
CA PRO A 2 27.79 -13.59 -5.81
C PRO A 2 28.86 -14.58 -5.37
N GLN A 3 30.12 -14.17 -5.33
CA GLN A 3 31.22 -15.04 -4.91
C GLN A 3 31.43 -15.01 -3.39
N ILE A 4 31.27 -13.83 -2.78
CA ILE A 4 31.45 -13.61 -1.33
C ILE A 4 30.30 -14.24 -0.54
N LYS A 5 30.62 -14.94 0.57
CA LYS A 5 29.65 -15.62 1.45
C LYS A 5 28.54 -14.68 1.95
N SER A 6 28.92 -13.46 2.37
CA SER A 6 27.97 -12.44 2.83
C SER A 6 27.01 -12.02 1.70
N ALA A 7 27.50 -11.84 0.48
CA ALA A 7 26.69 -11.48 -0.68
C ALA A 7 25.70 -12.59 -1.07
N LYS A 8 26.13 -13.87 -1.06
CA LYS A 8 25.23 -15.02 -1.27
C LYS A 8 24.08 -15.03 -0.25
N LYS A 9 24.35 -14.72 1.02
CA LYS A 9 23.32 -14.57 2.07
C LYS A 9 22.39 -13.40 1.78
N ARG A 10 22.93 -12.24 1.37
CA ARG A 10 22.12 -11.04 1.05
C ARG A 10 21.14 -11.30 -0.08
N VAL A 11 21.52 -12.04 -1.12
CA VAL A 11 20.61 -12.41 -2.22
C VAL A 11 19.44 -13.24 -1.71
N LYS A 12 19.68 -14.26 -0.88
CA LYS A 12 18.61 -15.09 -0.30
C LYS A 12 17.64 -14.25 0.57
N VAL A 13 18.18 -13.37 1.41
CA VAL A 13 17.37 -12.48 2.27
C VAL A 13 16.57 -11.48 1.43
N ALA A 14 17.18 -10.89 0.40
CA ALA A 14 16.52 -9.95 -0.49
C ALA A 14 15.34 -10.61 -1.23
N ALA A 15 15.53 -11.83 -1.76
CA ALA A 15 14.47 -12.58 -2.43
C ALA A 15 13.26 -12.82 -1.51
N LYS A 16 13.51 -13.27 -0.26
CA LYS A 16 12.43 -13.48 0.73
C LYS A 16 11.68 -12.18 1.04
N LYS A 17 12.40 -11.07 1.26
CA LYS A 17 11.80 -9.75 1.52
C LYS A 17 11.02 -9.23 0.31
N ALA A 18 11.52 -9.43 -0.90
CA ALA A 18 10.88 -8.99 -2.13
C ALA A 18 9.51 -9.65 -2.33
N VAL A 19 9.40 -10.96 -2.07
CA VAL A 19 8.13 -11.69 -2.14
C VAL A 19 7.11 -11.17 -1.13
N ALA A 20 7.53 -10.99 0.13
CA ALA A 20 6.65 -10.43 1.17
C ALA A 20 6.16 -9.02 0.82
N ASN A 21 7.08 -8.13 0.41
CA ASN A 21 6.74 -6.76 0.01
C ASN A 21 5.85 -6.73 -1.24
N LYS A 22 6.01 -7.68 -2.17
CA LYS A 22 5.15 -7.80 -3.35
C LYS A 22 3.71 -8.11 -2.95
N ALA A 23 3.51 -9.06 -2.04
CA ALA A 23 2.17 -9.42 -1.56
C ALA A 23 1.48 -8.23 -0.87
N GLU A 24 2.19 -7.54 0.04
CA GLU A 24 1.65 -6.37 0.74
C GLU A 24 1.34 -5.20 -0.22
N ASN A 25 2.21 -4.93 -1.18
CA ASN A 25 2.00 -3.89 -2.18
C ASN A 25 0.79 -4.18 -3.08
N THR A 26 0.61 -5.43 -3.52
CA THR A 26 -0.55 -5.82 -4.32
C THR A 26 -1.84 -5.65 -3.52
N ALA A 27 -1.87 -6.11 -2.26
CA ALA A 27 -3.04 -5.94 -1.39
C ALA A 27 -3.40 -4.47 -1.15
N LEU A 28 -2.38 -3.61 -0.99
CA LEU A 28 -2.56 -2.16 -0.84
C LEU A 28 -3.12 -1.53 -2.13
N LYS A 29 -2.57 -1.86 -3.29
CA LYS A 29 -3.07 -1.36 -4.59
C LYS A 29 -4.53 -1.75 -4.80
N THR A 30 -4.89 -2.99 -4.48
CA THR A 30 -6.28 -3.47 -4.56
C THR A 30 -7.21 -2.70 -3.62
N ALA A 31 -6.80 -2.44 -2.38
CA ALA A 31 -7.59 -1.67 -1.43
C ALA A 31 -7.85 -0.23 -1.93
N ILE A 32 -6.82 0.43 -2.46
CA ILE A 32 -6.94 1.77 -3.04
C ILE A 32 -7.86 1.76 -4.26
N LYS A 33 -7.77 0.73 -5.13
CA LYS A 33 -8.67 0.58 -6.28
C LYS A 33 -10.12 0.43 -5.83
N LYS A 34 -10.39 -0.43 -4.84
CA LYS A 34 -11.74 -0.60 -4.27
C LYS A 34 -12.29 0.70 -3.69
N ALA A 35 -11.47 1.47 -2.99
CA ALA A 35 -11.87 2.76 -2.44
C ALA A 35 -12.22 3.78 -3.55
N ASN A 36 -11.42 3.88 -4.61
CA ASN A 36 -11.74 4.77 -5.73
C ASN A 36 -13.05 4.37 -6.42
N VAL A 37 -13.25 3.07 -6.69
CA VAL A 37 -14.48 2.58 -7.32
C VAL A 37 -15.70 2.88 -6.44
N ALA A 38 -15.61 2.64 -5.13
CA ALA A 38 -16.72 2.91 -4.21
C ALA A 38 -17.09 4.41 -4.15
N ILE A 39 -16.10 5.31 -4.29
CA ILE A 39 -16.34 6.75 -4.39
C ILE A 39 -17.01 7.08 -5.73
N GLU A 40 -16.52 6.54 -6.84
CA GLU A 40 -17.05 6.80 -8.19
C GLU A 40 -18.50 6.29 -8.35
N THR A 41 -18.84 5.16 -7.75
CA THR A 41 -20.18 4.59 -7.82
C THR A 41 -21.13 5.10 -6.74
N ASN A 42 -20.70 6.04 -5.90
CA ASN A 42 -21.47 6.54 -4.74
C ASN A 42 -22.09 5.42 -3.89
N ALA A 43 -21.30 4.38 -3.58
CA ALA A 43 -21.78 3.27 -2.77
C ALA A 43 -22.03 3.72 -1.32
N ASP A 44 -23.08 3.17 -0.68
CA ASP A 44 -23.43 3.48 0.72
C ASP A 44 -22.27 3.20 1.69
N ASN A 45 -21.44 2.20 1.35
CA ASN A 45 -20.29 1.79 2.16
C ASN A 45 -18.99 2.56 1.83
N LYS A 46 -19.05 3.65 1.06
CA LYS A 46 -17.85 4.38 0.58
C LYS A 46 -16.92 4.79 1.72
N GLU A 47 -17.46 5.28 2.83
CA GLU A 47 -16.66 5.70 3.99
C GLU A 47 -15.90 4.55 4.64
N ALA A 48 -16.53 3.39 4.81
CA ALA A 48 -15.92 2.23 5.44
C ALA A 48 -14.75 1.71 4.59
N VAL A 49 -14.95 1.61 3.27
CA VAL A 49 -13.91 1.16 2.33
C VAL A 49 -12.73 2.14 2.29
N VAL A 50 -12.99 3.45 2.35
CA VAL A 50 -11.95 4.47 2.41
C VAL A 50 -11.17 4.39 3.72
N LYS A 51 -11.84 4.23 4.87
CA LYS A 51 -11.20 4.04 6.18
C LYS A 51 -10.27 2.82 6.19
N ASP A 52 -10.71 1.71 5.61
CA ASP A 52 -9.89 0.51 5.46
C ASP A 52 -8.67 0.72 4.56
N ALA A 53 -8.83 1.45 3.45
CA ALA A 53 -7.72 1.80 2.57
C ALA A 53 -6.70 2.69 3.28
N VAL A 54 -7.16 3.69 4.05
CA VAL A 54 -6.30 4.56 4.87
C VAL A 54 -5.51 3.75 5.90
N LYS A 55 -6.19 2.85 6.64
CA LYS A 55 -5.54 1.95 7.62
C LYS A 55 -4.45 1.10 6.99
N ARG A 56 -4.67 0.59 5.77
CA ARG A 56 -3.66 -0.18 5.04
C ARG A 56 -2.49 0.68 4.56
N ILE A 57 -2.74 1.92 4.15
CA ILE A 57 -1.68 2.88 3.77
C ILE A 57 -0.77 3.17 4.98
N ASP A 58 -1.34 3.41 6.15
CA ASP A 58 -0.56 3.71 7.36
C ASP A 58 0.26 2.50 7.83
N LYS A 59 -0.31 1.29 7.76
CA LYS A 59 0.45 0.05 8.02
C LYS A 59 1.62 -0.14 7.07
N ALA A 60 1.44 0.17 5.78
CA ALA A 60 2.51 0.08 4.78
C ALA A 60 3.61 1.13 5.00
N ALA A 61 3.25 2.32 5.49
CA ALA A 61 4.20 3.35 5.88
C ALA A 61 5.01 2.93 7.12
N ALA A 62 4.35 2.38 8.15
CA ALA A 62 5.01 1.90 9.36
C ALA A 62 6.03 0.78 9.08
N LYS A 63 5.73 -0.09 8.10
CA LYS A 63 6.64 -1.14 7.64
C LYS A 63 7.72 -0.67 6.66
N ASN A 64 7.81 0.63 6.38
CA ASN A 64 8.72 1.23 5.39
C ASN A 64 8.56 0.65 3.96
N ILE A 65 7.37 0.12 3.64
CA ILE A 65 7.05 -0.35 2.28
C ILE A 65 6.70 0.85 1.39
N LEU A 66 6.05 1.86 1.96
CA LEU A 66 5.82 3.17 1.34
C LEU A 66 6.56 4.25 2.11
N HIS A 67 7.14 5.19 1.37
CA HIS A 67 7.67 6.40 1.97
C HIS A 67 6.53 7.23 2.60
N LYS A 68 6.81 7.87 3.74
CA LYS A 68 5.85 8.68 4.50
C LYS A 68 5.14 9.74 3.65
N ASN A 69 5.86 10.40 2.74
CA ASN A 69 5.28 11.42 1.85
C ASN A 69 4.32 10.81 0.82
N THR A 70 4.64 9.61 0.32
CA THR A 70 3.76 8.88 -0.61
C THR A 70 2.49 8.41 0.08
N ALA A 71 2.61 7.95 1.33
CA ALA A 71 1.47 7.60 2.16
C ALA A 71 0.58 8.82 2.43
N ALA A 72 1.15 9.95 2.85
CA ALA A 72 0.44 11.20 3.07
C ALA A 72 -0.30 11.68 1.81
N ARG A 73 0.36 11.68 0.65
CA ARG A 73 -0.25 12.05 -0.63
C ARG A 73 -1.46 11.16 -0.99
N LYS A 74 -1.32 9.84 -0.80
CA LYS A 74 -2.40 8.89 -1.08
C LYS A 74 -3.60 9.07 -0.15
N LYS A 75 -3.37 9.31 1.15
CA LYS A 75 -4.44 9.62 2.11
C LYS A 75 -5.16 10.92 1.76
N SER A 76 -4.41 11.98 1.49
CA SER A 76 -4.96 13.28 1.09
C SER A 76 -5.82 13.14 -0.18
N SER A 77 -5.31 12.45 -1.21
CA SER A 77 -6.06 12.25 -2.45
C SER A 77 -7.38 11.49 -2.23
N LEU A 78 -7.40 10.44 -1.41
CA LEU A 78 -8.63 9.70 -1.11
C LEU A 78 -9.64 10.56 -0.33
N ALA A 79 -9.18 11.32 0.67
CA ALA A 79 -10.02 12.22 1.44
C ALA A 79 -10.61 13.35 0.57
N SER A 80 -9.79 13.97 -0.28
CA SER A 80 -10.26 15.02 -1.19
C SER A 80 -11.27 14.50 -2.21
N LYS A 81 -11.14 13.25 -2.68
CA LYS A 81 -12.13 12.64 -3.57
C LYS A 81 -13.43 12.33 -2.85
N LEU A 82 -13.37 11.79 -1.63
CA LEU A 82 -14.54 11.51 -0.82
C LEU A 82 -15.34 12.78 -0.50
N ASN A 83 -14.66 13.88 -0.17
CA ASN A 83 -15.33 15.15 0.15
C ASN A 83 -15.93 15.87 -1.08
N LYS A 84 -15.49 15.50 -2.29
CA LYS A 84 -16.00 16.07 -3.55
C LYS A 84 -17.15 15.25 -4.15
N ALA A 85 -17.43 14.06 -3.62
CA ALA A 85 -18.34 13.07 -4.18
C ALA A 85 -19.57 12.84 -3.30
#